data_AF-A0A831VRL7-F1
#
_entry.id   AF-A0A831VRL7-F1
#
_cell.length_a   1.000
_cell.length_b   1.000
_cell.length_c   1.000
_cell.angle_alpha   90.00
_cell.angle_beta   90.00
_cell.angle_gamma   90.00
#
_symmetry.space_group_name_H-M   'P 1'
#
loop_
_entity.id
_entity.type
_entity.pdbx_description
1 polymer ?
#
loop_
_entity_poly.entity_id
_entity_poly.type
_entity_poly.pdbx_seq_one_letter_code
_entity_poly.pdbx_strand_id
1 'polypeptide(L)'
;MIKGYLYLLCFVLVCCTENLVEKPDNLIPEDKMVSVLMDLALVNAAKSTNISVLYNNDIEPMAYVFRKHDIDSLQFVESDNYYASLPKGEYERMYKEVDLKLEQKLKAVEEAKEVRDSLMRLEREKNNKEADTLMVKDSLP
;
A
#
# COMPACT_ATOMS: atom_id res chain seq x y z
N MET A 1 4.92 17.19 54.83
CA MET A 1 5.35 17.34 53.42
C MET A 1 5.37 16.01 52.65
N ILE A 2 5.93 14.92 53.20
CA ILE A 2 6.00 13.60 52.52
C ILE A 2 4.61 13.00 52.19
N LYS A 3 3.62 13.18 53.05
CA LYS A 3 2.23 12.74 52.80
C LYS A 3 1.61 13.42 51.57
N GLY A 4 1.93 14.69 51.32
CA GLY A 4 1.47 15.41 50.13
C GLY A 4 2.09 14.88 48.84
N TYR A 5 3.38 14.50 48.88
CA TYR A 5 4.06 13.83 47.78
C TYR A 5 3.47 12.43 47.49
N LEU A 6 3.04 11.70 48.52
CA LEU A 6 2.38 10.40 48.35
C LEU A 6 1.01 10.55 47.68
N TYR A 7 0.21 11.56 48.08
CA TYR A 7 -1.06 11.86 47.41
C TYR A 7 -0.85 12.33 45.96
N LEU A 8 0.18 13.15 45.70
CA LEU A 8 0.55 13.58 44.35
C LEU A 8 0.99 12.39 43.47
N LEU A 9 1.79 11.47 44.01
CA LEU A 9 2.24 10.25 43.33
C LEU A 9 1.05 9.33 43.01
N CYS A 10 0.11 9.16 43.96
CA CYS A 10 -1.13 8.40 43.72
C CYS A 10 -2.02 9.08 42.66
N PHE A 11 -2.07 10.42 42.61
CA PHE A 11 -2.86 11.15 41.62
C PHE A 11 -2.29 10.99 40.19
N VAL A 12 -0.96 10.98 40.05
CA VAL A 12 -0.27 10.73 38.77
C VAL A 12 -0.51 9.31 38.26
N LEU A 13 -0.65 8.31 39.15
CA LEU A 13 -0.92 6.92 38.79
C LEU A 13 -2.38 6.65 38.38
N VAL A 14 -3.33 7.55 38.71
CA VAL A 14 -4.75 7.44 38.34
C VAL A 14 -5.07 8.12 37.00
N CYS A 15 -4.10 8.76 36.34
CA CYS A 15 -4.23 9.28 34.97
C CYS A 15 -4.23 8.14 33.91
N CYS A 16 -4.82 7.00 34.28
CA CYS A 16 -4.88 5.77 33.53
C CYS A 16 -5.80 5.92 32.32
N THR A 17 -5.18 5.96 31.14
CA THR A 17 -5.55 5.14 29.97
C THR A 17 -7.05 5.05 29.67
N GLU A 18 -7.73 6.18 29.58
CA GLU A 18 -8.97 6.21 28.79
C GLU A 18 -8.58 6.03 27.32
N ASN A 19 -9.34 5.19 26.60
CA ASN A 19 -9.25 5.17 25.14
C ASN A 19 -9.63 6.58 24.68
N LEU A 20 -8.66 7.32 24.13
CA LEU A 20 -8.85 8.71 23.72
C LEU A 20 -9.97 8.85 22.66
N VAL A 21 -10.27 7.76 21.96
CA VAL A 21 -11.28 7.68 20.90
C VAL A 21 -12.12 6.42 21.13
N GLU A 22 -13.44 6.58 21.09
CA GLU A 22 -14.37 5.46 21.15
C GLU A 22 -14.34 4.64 19.85
N LYS A 23 -14.65 3.35 19.95
CA LYS A 23 -14.71 2.47 18.79
C LYS A 23 -15.94 2.83 17.93
N PRO A 24 -15.78 3.22 16.66
CA PRO A 24 -16.91 3.54 15.80
C PRO A 24 -17.71 2.29 15.43
N ASP A 25 -19.03 2.44 15.28
CA ASP A 25 -19.95 1.34 14.95
C ASP A 25 -19.67 0.74 13.56
N ASN A 26 -19.23 1.58 12.63
CA ASN A 26 -18.90 1.27 11.24
C ASN A 26 -17.39 1.04 11.03
N LEU A 27 -16.64 0.63 12.06
CA LEU A 27 -15.17 0.45 11.97
C LEU A 27 -14.75 -0.41 10.76
N ILE A 28 -13.84 0.11 9.94
CA ILE A 28 -13.17 -0.66 8.89
C ILE A 28 -12.33 -1.77 9.57
N PRO A 29 -12.55 -3.05 9.28
CA PRO A 29 -11.74 -4.14 9.84
C PRO A 29 -10.24 -3.97 9.57
N GLU A 30 -9.37 -4.48 10.45
CA GLU A 30 -7.91 -4.27 10.39
C GLU A 30 -7.30 -4.74 9.06
N ASP A 31 -7.69 -5.92 8.58
CA ASP A 31 -7.26 -6.50 7.31
C ASP A 31 -7.72 -5.67 6.09
N LYS A 32 -8.95 -5.16 6.15
CA LYS A 32 -9.49 -4.22 5.16
C LYS A 32 -8.76 -2.88 5.22
N MET A 33 -8.45 -2.37 6.40
CA MET A 33 -7.73 -1.12 6.61
C MET A 33 -6.31 -1.20 6.04
N VAL A 34 -5.59 -2.31 6.24
CA VAL A 34 -4.29 -2.54 5.58
C VAL A 34 -4.42 -2.41 4.06
N SER A 35 -5.48 -2.98 3.48
CA SER A 35 -5.71 -2.90 2.03
C SER A 35 -6.06 -1.48 1.57
N VAL A 36 -6.84 -0.73 2.36
CA VAL A 36 -7.16 0.69 2.13
C VAL A 36 -5.89 1.55 2.17
N LEU A 37 -5.06 1.40 3.21
CA LEU A 37 -3.82 2.15 3.40
C LEU A 37 -2.81 1.86 2.28
N MET A 38 -2.70 0.61 1.83
CA MET A 38 -1.86 0.25 0.69
C MET A 38 -2.32 0.95 -0.61
N ASP A 39 -3.62 0.92 -0.91
CA ASP A 39 -4.15 1.59 -2.11
C ASP A 39 -4.05 3.12 -2.01
N LEU A 40 -4.23 3.68 -0.82
CA LEU A 40 -4.00 5.10 -0.56
C LEU A 40 -2.54 5.49 -0.83
N ALA A 41 -1.58 4.68 -0.37
CA ALA A 41 -0.16 4.89 -0.65
C ALA A 41 0.14 4.84 -2.16
N LEU A 42 -0.40 3.84 -2.88
CA LEU A 42 -0.24 3.70 -4.32
C LEU A 42 -0.82 4.90 -5.09
N VAL A 43 -2.04 5.31 -4.74
CA VAL A 43 -2.70 6.45 -5.38
C VAL A 43 -1.95 7.76 -5.09
N ASN A 44 -1.44 7.95 -3.87
CA ASN A 44 -0.62 9.10 -3.53
C ASN A 44 0.71 9.13 -4.32
N ALA A 45 1.36 7.97 -4.49
CA ALA A 45 2.57 7.84 -5.31
C ALA A 45 2.28 8.09 -6.80
N ALA A 46 1.15 7.61 -7.32
CA ALA A 46 0.73 7.88 -8.69
C ALA A 46 0.48 9.38 -8.91
N LYS A 47 -0.21 10.02 -7.97
CA LYS A 47 -0.48 11.47 -7.97
C LYS A 47 0.81 12.29 -7.97
N SER A 48 1.80 11.92 -7.15
CA SER A 48 3.09 12.62 -7.09
C SER A 48 3.96 12.39 -8.32
N THR A 49 3.83 11.23 -8.97
CA THR A 49 4.59 10.88 -10.18
C THR A 49 4.08 11.61 -11.41
N ASN A 50 2.78 11.50 -11.70
CA ASN A 50 2.16 12.19 -12.83
C ASN A 50 0.64 12.28 -12.66
N ILE A 51 0.18 13.38 -12.07
CA ILE A 51 -1.24 13.63 -11.84
C ILE A 51 -2.07 13.69 -13.14
N SER A 52 -1.46 14.09 -14.27
CA SER A 52 -2.18 14.17 -15.55
C SER A 52 -2.66 12.81 -16.03
N VAL A 53 -1.96 11.72 -15.70
CA VAL A 53 -2.43 10.36 -16.02
C VAL A 53 -3.74 10.05 -15.28
N LEU A 54 -3.87 10.47 -14.03
CA LEU A 54 -5.11 10.26 -13.26
C LEU A 54 -6.26 11.07 -13.87
N TYR A 55 -6.04 12.35 -14.18
CA TYR A 55 -7.05 13.20 -14.81
C TYR A 55 -7.48 12.71 -16.19
N ASN A 56 -6.53 12.30 -17.04
CA ASN A 56 -6.82 11.81 -18.39
C ASN A 56 -7.61 10.48 -18.38
N ASN A 57 -7.66 9.80 -17.24
CA ASN A 57 -8.44 8.57 -17.06
C ASN A 57 -9.66 8.78 -16.15
N ASP A 58 -10.04 10.04 -15.87
CA ASP A 58 -11.16 10.41 -15.00
C ASP A 58 -11.08 9.79 -13.59
N ILE A 59 -9.85 9.60 -13.09
CA ILE A 59 -9.57 9.03 -11.78
C ILE A 59 -9.44 10.15 -10.76
N GLU A 60 -10.44 10.28 -9.89
CA GLU A 60 -10.32 11.05 -8.66
C GLU A 60 -9.69 10.17 -7.55
N PRO A 61 -8.49 10.53 -7.04
CA PRO A 61 -7.70 9.72 -6.11
C PRO A 61 -8.47 9.10 -4.93
N MET A 62 -9.06 9.94 -4.08
CA MET A 62 -9.74 9.46 -2.87
C MET A 62 -11.02 8.73 -3.19
N ALA A 63 -11.81 9.26 -4.14
CA ALA A 63 -13.04 8.60 -4.56
C ALA A 63 -12.79 7.21 -5.17
N TYR A 64 -11.66 7.03 -5.86
CA TYR A 64 -11.25 5.71 -6.35
C TYR A 64 -10.98 4.73 -5.21
N VAL A 65 -10.22 5.13 -4.18
CA VAL A 65 -9.93 4.27 -3.01
C VAL A 65 -11.22 3.89 -2.29
N PHE A 66 -12.09 4.87 -2.02
CA PHE A 66 -13.36 4.66 -1.33
C PHE A 66 -14.29 3.71 -2.09
N ARG A 67 -14.47 3.92 -3.40
CA ARG A 67 -15.28 3.02 -4.25
C ARG A 67 -14.70 1.61 -4.32
N LYS A 68 -13.38 1.47 -4.41
CA LYS A 68 -12.71 0.16 -4.49
C LYS A 68 -12.94 -0.68 -3.24
N HIS A 69 -12.96 -0.04 -2.07
CA HIS A 69 -13.12 -0.70 -0.79
C HIS A 69 -14.54 -0.71 -0.26
N ASP A 70 -15.51 -0.10 -0.95
CA ASP A 70 -16.88 0.05 -0.44
C ASP A 70 -16.88 0.67 0.98
N ILE A 71 -16.26 1.84 1.08
CA ILE A 71 -16.21 2.68 2.28
C ILE A 71 -16.49 4.13 1.90
N ASP A 72 -16.90 4.95 2.86
CA ASP A 72 -17.02 6.39 2.68
C ASP A 72 -15.93 7.16 3.44
N SER A 73 -15.88 8.48 3.21
CA SER A 73 -14.88 9.35 3.83
C SER A 73 -15.00 9.44 5.35
N LEU A 74 -16.22 9.39 5.89
CA LEU A 74 -16.46 9.50 7.32
C LEU A 74 -16.01 8.20 8.01
N GLN A 75 -16.44 7.06 7.47
CA GLN A 75 -16.03 5.74 7.93
C GLN A 75 -14.51 5.59 7.96
N PHE A 76 -13.83 6.07 6.91
CA PHE A 76 -12.37 6.08 6.86
C PHE A 76 -11.76 6.92 7.98
N VAL A 77 -12.17 8.19 8.13
CA VAL A 77 -11.61 9.11 9.13
C VAL A 77 -11.87 8.62 10.56
N GLU A 78 -13.07 8.10 10.85
CA GLU A 78 -13.41 7.55 12.16
C GLU A 78 -12.56 6.32 12.49
N SER A 79 -12.39 5.43 11.52
CA SER A 79 -11.57 4.21 11.68
C SER A 79 -10.08 4.55 11.82
N ASP A 80 -9.59 5.49 11.02
CA ASP A 80 -8.21 5.97 11.05
C ASP A 80 -7.86 6.59 12.40
N ASN A 81 -8.71 7.49 12.89
CA ASN A 81 -8.56 8.11 14.21
C ASN A 81 -8.63 7.07 15.34
N TYR A 82 -9.56 6.12 15.26
CA TYR A 82 -9.66 5.04 16.25
C TYR A 82 -8.37 4.23 16.31
N TYR A 83 -7.86 3.76 15.16
CA TYR A 83 -6.64 2.96 15.12
C TYR A 83 -5.41 3.73 15.56
N ALA A 84 -5.27 4.99 15.16
CA ALA A 84 -4.19 5.87 15.61
C ALA A 84 -4.20 6.14 17.13
N SER A 85 -5.37 6.01 17.78
CA SER A 85 -5.52 6.17 19.23
C SER A 85 -5.11 4.94 20.05
N LEU A 86 -4.95 3.77 19.42
CA LEU A 86 -4.68 2.53 20.15
C LEU A 86 -3.23 2.49 20.68
N PRO A 87 -3.03 2.29 21.98
CA PRO A 87 -1.71 2.44 22.61
C PRO A 87 -0.77 1.25 22.39
N LYS A 88 -1.24 0.13 21.83
CA LYS A 88 -0.45 -1.12 21.76
C LYS A 88 0.19 -1.35 20.39
N GLY A 89 0.29 -0.30 19.58
CA GLY A 89 0.97 -0.34 18.28
C GLY A 89 0.20 -1.09 17.19
N GLU A 90 -1.10 -1.29 17.33
CA GLU A 90 -1.98 -1.86 16.29
C GLU A 90 -1.79 -1.17 14.94
N TYR A 91 -1.80 0.17 14.96
CA TYR A 91 -1.66 0.96 13.75
C TYR A 91 -0.27 0.86 13.13
N GLU A 92 0.78 0.81 13.95
CA GLU A 92 2.14 0.56 13.48
C GLU A 92 2.25 -0.82 12.80
N ARG A 93 1.61 -1.85 13.35
CA ARG A 93 1.59 -3.19 12.73
C ARG A 93 0.91 -3.17 11.38
N MET A 94 -0.20 -2.44 11.22
CA MET A 94 -0.86 -2.29 9.93
C MET A 94 0.06 -1.67 8.89
N TYR A 95 0.77 -0.59 9.22
CA TYR A 95 1.75 0.01 8.30
C TYR A 95 2.90 -0.95 7.95
N LYS A 96 3.42 -1.71 8.91
CA LYS A 96 4.43 -2.74 8.63
C LYS A 96 3.90 -3.82 7.68
N GLU A 97 2.63 -4.20 7.80
CA GLU A 97 2.00 -5.14 6.88
C GLU A 97 1.81 -4.54 5.47
N VAL A 98 1.46 -3.25 5.39
CA VAL A 98 1.42 -2.51 4.11
C VAL A 98 2.79 -2.55 3.43
N ASP A 99 3.86 -2.22 4.15
CA ASP A 99 5.23 -2.22 3.63
C ASP A 99 5.61 -3.61 3.10
N LEU A 100 5.35 -4.67 3.90
CA LEU A 100 5.61 -6.05 3.50
C LEU A 100 4.86 -6.42 2.21
N LYS A 101 3.57 -6.06 2.10
CA LYS A 101 2.76 -6.34 0.92
C LYS A 101 3.25 -5.58 -0.31
N LEU A 102 3.70 -4.34 -0.15
CA LEU A 102 4.28 -3.54 -1.22
C LEU A 102 5.62 -4.12 -1.70
N GLU A 103 6.49 -4.55 -0.79
CA GLU A 103 7.76 -5.23 -1.12
C GLU A 103 7.52 -6.52 -1.91
N GLN A 104 6.55 -7.33 -1.48
CA GLN A 104 6.17 -8.56 -2.20
C GLN A 104 5.67 -8.27 -3.61
N LYS A 105 4.83 -7.23 -3.77
CA LYS A 105 4.35 -6.80 -5.09
C LYS A 105 5.48 -6.29 -5.97
N LEU A 106 6.42 -5.53 -5.40
CA LEU A 106 7.58 -5.03 -6.13
C LEU A 106 8.42 -6.19 -6.68
N LYS A 107 8.76 -7.17 -5.83
CA LYS A 107 9.50 -8.37 -6.25
C LYS A 107 8.79 -9.12 -7.37
N ALA A 108 7.48 -9.33 -7.24
CA ALA A 108 6.71 -10.00 -8.29
C ALA A 108 6.73 -9.24 -9.63
N VAL A 109 6.71 -7.90 -9.60
CA VAL A 109 6.83 -7.06 -10.80
C VAL A 109 8.23 -7.14 -11.41
N GLU A 110 9.27 -7.14 -10.58
CA GLU A 110 10.66 -7.27 -11.01
C GLU A 110 10.92 -8.64 -11.67
N GLU A 111 10.51 -9.73 -11.03
CA GLU A 111 10.61 -11.09 -11.58
C GLU A 111 9.86 -11.22 -12.91
N ALA A 112 8.64 -10.69 -12.99
CA ALA A 112 7.86 -10.69 -14.24
C ALA A 112 8.56 -9.90 -15.36
N LYS A 113 9.22 -8.79 -15.01
CA LYS A 113 10.01 -7.99 -15.95
C LYS A 113 11.23 -8.76 -16.45
N GLU A 114 11.97 -9.42 -15.56
CA GLU A 114 13.15 -10.23 -15.93
C GLU A 114 12.79 -11.39 -16.87
N VAL A 115 11.69 -12.11 -16.56
CA VAL A 115 11.18 -13.18 -17.43
C VAL A 115 10.82 -12.63 -18.80
N ARG A 116 10.07 -11.52 -18.85
CA ARG A 116 9.68 -10.88 -20.12
C ARG A 116 10.88 -10.45 -20.94
N ASP A 117 11.85 -9.78 -20.31
CA ASP A 117 13.03 -9.27 -20.99
C ASP A 117 13.91 -10.43 -21.50
N SER A 118 13.97 -11.54 -20.75
CA SER A 118 14.66 -12.77 -21.18
C SER A 118 13.97 -13.44 -22.37
N LEU A 119 12.65 -13.57 -22.35
CA LEU A 119 11.87 -14.10 -23.48
C LEU A 119 12.06 -13.25 -24.74
N MET A 120 12.01 -11.92 -24.61
CA MET A 120 12.21 -11.00 -25.73
C MET A 120 13.61 -11.14 -26.35
N ARG A 121 14.64 -11.40 -25.54
CA ARG A 121 16.00 -11.67 -26.03
C ARG A 121 16.07 -12.98 -26.81
N LEU A 122 15.48 -14.04 -26.28
CA LEU A 122 15.45 -15.35 -26.95
C LEU A 122 14.69 -15.29 -28.29
N GLU A 123 13.57 -14.56 -28.33
CA GLU A 123 12.82 -14.33 -29.58
C GLU A 123 13.66 -13.57 -30.62
N ARG A 124 14.37 -12.52 -30.21
CA ARG A 124 15.28 -11.78 -31.11
C ARG A 124 16.41 -12.66 -31.63
N GLU A 125 17.03 -13.45 -30.76
CA GLU A 125 18.09 -14.37 -31.16
C GLU A 125 17.60 -15.46 -32.13
N LYS A 126 16.38 -15.99 -31.91
CA LYS A 126 15.74 -16.94 -32.82
C LYS A 126 15.46 -16.30 -34.19
N ASN A 127 14.84 -15.13 -34.21
CA ASN A 127 14.51 -14.42 -35.45
C ASN A 127 15.76 -14.09 -36.27
N ASN A 128 16.84 -13.68 -35.61
CA ASN A 128 18.12 -13.41 -36.29
C ASN A 128 18.72 -14.69 -36.89
N LYS A 129 18.72 -15.81 -36.17
CA LYS A 129 19.20 -17.11 -36.69
C LYS A 129 18.36 -17.61 -37.87
N GLU A 130 17.04 -17.42 -37.83
CA GLU A 130 16.15 -17.77 -38.93
C GLU A 130 16.41 -16.89 -40.16
N ALA A 131 16.61 -15.58 -39.97
CA ALA A 131 16.99 -14.66 -41.04
C ALA A 131 18.34 -15.04 -41.69
N ASP A 132 19.36 -15.33 -40.87
CA ASP A 132 20.67 -15.77 -41.36
C ASP A 132 20.57 -17.08 -42.16
N THR A 133 19.73 -18.02 -41.70
CA THR A 133 19.51 -19.31 -42.39
C THR A 133 18.79 -19.14 -43.73
N LEU A 134 17.84 -18.19 -43.82
CA LEU A 134 17.13 -17.88 -45.07
C LEU A 134 18.07 -17.21 -46.08
N MET A 135 18.91 -16.28 -45.65
CA MET A 135 19.91 -15.63 -46.51
C MET A 135 20.92 -16.62 -47.10
N VAL A 136 21.31 -17.65 -46.33
CA VAL A 136 22.20 -18.71 -46.82
C VAL A 136 21.51 -19.61 -47.87
N LYS A 137 20.20 -19.86 -47.74
CA LYS A 137 19.45 -20.66 -48.72
C LYS A 137 19.25 -19.95 -50.06
N ASP A 138 19.00 -18.65 -50.05
CA ASP A 138 18.81 -17.83 -51.25
C ASP A 138 20.12 -17.57 -52.03
N SER A 139 21.27 -17.87 -51.40
CA SER A 139 22.61 -17.70 -51.97
C SER A 139 23.15 -18.96 -52.67
N LEU A 140 22.42 -20.08 -52.65
CA LEU A 140 22.82 -21.33 -53.32
C LEU A 140 22.25 -21.37 -54.76
N PRO A 141 23.05 -21.75 -55.77
CA PRO A 141 22.66 -21.77 -57.19
C PRO A 141 21.67 -22.88 -57.55
#